data_AF-A0A9D8A671-F1
#
_entry.id   AF-A0A9D8A671-F1
#
_cell.length_a   1.000
_cell.length_b   1.000
_cell.length_c   1.000
_cell.angle_alpha   90.00
_cell.angle_beta   90.00
_cell.angle_gamma   90.00
#
_symmetry.space_group_name_H-M   'P 1'
#
loop_
_entity.id
_entity.type
_entity.pdbx_description
1 polymer ?
#
loop_
_entity_poly.entity_id
_entity_poly.type
_entity_poly.pdbx_seq_one_letter_code
_entity_poly.pdbx_strand_id
1 'polypeptide(L)'
;MKNKILKVLKSNIDELSLRKSLYWINTDCLWEINDGEKFWSVSLSCDSGDIEKEYAHLNVLVNDHIIRYKLSSSTQITREKIVNNALSKLALDE
;
A
#
# COMPACT_ATOMS: atom_id res chain seq x y z
N MET A 1 -3.76 -11.57 23.83
CA MET A 1 -3.58 -10.91 22.53
C MET A 1 -3.21 -9.44 22.73
N LYS A 2 -2.05 -9.00 22.22
CA LYS A 2 -1.69 -7.56 22.22
C LYS A 2 -2.24 -6.92 20.94
N ASN A 3 -2.48 -5.60 20.95
CA ASN A 3 -2.99 -4.87 19.79
C ASN A 3 -2.20 -3.56 19.58
N LYS A 4 -1.99 -3.18 18.32
CA LYS A 4 -1.37 -1.93 17.88
C LYS A 4 -2.18 -1.31 16.75
N ILE A 5 -2.20 0.02 16.68
CA ILE A 5 -2.93 0.75 15.65
C ILE A 5 -1.94 1.60 14.86
N LEU A 6 -1.91 1.40 13.55
CA LEU A 6 -1.20 2.25 12.59
C LEU A 6 -2.21 3.16 11.89
N LYS A 7 -1.91 4.47 11.82
CA LYS A 7 -2.71 5.45 11.06
C LYS A 7 -1.95 5.90 9.82
N VAL A 8 -2.57 5.78 8.66
CA VAL A 8 -1.98 6.17 7.38
C VAL A 8 -2.89 7.17 6.67
N LEU A 9 -2.33 8.29 6.23
CA LEU A 9 -3.09 9.29 5.45
C LEU A 9 -3.53 8.70 4.11
N LYS A 10 -4.82 8.83 3.78
CA LYS A 10 -5.36 8.35 2.49
C LYS A 10 -4.72 9.03 1.28
N SER A 11 -4.24 10.26 1.44
CA SER A 11 -3.51 10.99 0.38
C SER A 11 -2.15 10.39 0.04
N ASN A 12 -1.59 9.52 0.89
CA ASN A 12 -0.25 8.95 0.69
C ASN A 12 -0.27 7.57 0.03
N ILE A 13 -1.40 6.85 0.09
CA ILE A 13 -1.50 5.47 -0.39
C ILE A 13 -2.96 5.10 -0.66
N ASP A 14 -3.20 4.35 -1.73
CA ASP A 14 -4.50 3.73 -1.99
C ASP A 14 -4.72 2.48 -1.10
N GLU A 15 -5.98 2.08 -0.94
CA GLU A 15 -6.34 0.92 -0.12
C GLU A 15 -5.65 -0.36 -0.61
N LEU A 16 -5.52 -0.52 -1.94
CA LEU A 16 -4.93 -1.71 -2.54
C LEU A 16 -3.45 -1.86 -2.15
N SER A 17 -2.66 -0.78 -2.20
CA SER A 17 -1.25 -0.83 -1.81
C SER A 17 -1.09 -1.00 -0.30
N LEU A 18 -2.01 -0.45 0.50
CA LEU A 18 -2.05 -0.70 1.94
C LEU A 18 -2.31 -2.19 2.23
N ARG A 19 -3.31 -2.81 1.58
CA ARG A 19 -3.60 -4.24 1.70
C ARG A 19 -2.43 -5.12 1.28
N LYS A 20 -1.72 -4.76 0.21
CA LYS A 20 -0.49 -5.46 -0.20
C LYS A 20 0.54 -5.49 0.92
N SER A 21 0.70 -4.39 1.66
CA SER A 21 1.61 -4.34 2.82
C SER A 21 1.19 -5.34 3.92
N LEU A 22 -0.12 -5.47 4.17
CA LEU A 22 -0.66 -6.31 5.24
C LEU A 22 -0.56 -7.82 4.95
N TYR A 23 -0.57 -8.21 3.67
CA TYR A 23 -0.39 -9.62 3.27
C TYR A 23 1.01 -10.16 3.56
N TRP A 24 1.99 -9.30 3.86
CA TRP A 24 3.36 -9.70 4.20
C TRP A 24 3.61 -9.77 5.72
N ILE A 25 2.61 -9.49 6.55
CA ILE A 25 2.71 -9.69 8.00
C ILE A 25 2.69 -11.19 8.30
N ASN A 26 3.31 -11.59 9.42
CA ASN A 26 3.21 -12.93 9.96
C ASN A 26 1.75 -13.43 10.01
N THR A 27 1.53 -14.67 9.59
CA THR A 27 0.23 -15.37 9.58
C THR A 27 -0.39 -15.54 10.97
N ASP A 28 0.43 -15.50 12.03
CA ASP A 28 -0.01 -15.56 13.42
C ASP A 28 -0.57 -14.22 13.94
N CYS A 29 -0.55 -13.19 13.09
CA CYS A 29 -1.14 -11.89 13.36
C CYS A 29 -2.41 -11.69 12.53
N LEU A 30 -3.43 -11.14 13.19
CA LEU A 30 -4.65 -10.65 12.58
C LEU A 30 -4.54 -9.15 12.32
N TRP A 31 -5.12 -8.72 11.21
CA TRP A 31 -5.21 -7.29 10.91
C TRP A 31 -6.60 -6.92 10.39
N GLU A 32 -6.97 -5.68 10.62
CA GLU A 32 -8.21 -5.08 10.14
C GLU A 32 -7.92 -3.66 9.64
N ILE A 33 -8.54 -3.28 8.52
CA ILE A 33 -8.52 -1.90 8.02
C ILE A 33 -9.86 -1.27 8.31
N ASN A 34 -9.84 -0.16 9.06
CA ASN A 34 -10.97 0.72 9.24
C ASN A 34 -10.83 1.93 8.31
N ASP A 35 -11.83 2.12 7.46
CA ASP A 35 -11.96 3.29 6.60
C ASP A 35 -12.46 4.48 7.45
N GLY A 36 -11.59 5.49 7.64
CA GLY A 36 -11.99 6.80 8.14
C GLY A 36 -11.90 7.88 7.07
N GLU A 37 -12.43 9.07 7.37
CA GLU A 37 -12.49 10.17 6.39
C GLU A 37 -11.11 10.56 5.81
N LYS A 38 -10.10 10.73 6.67
CA LYS A 38 -8.74 11.19 6.27
C LYS A 38 -7.66 10.12 6.37
N PHE A 39 -7.92 9.07 7.15
CA PHE A 39 -6.92 8.08 7.50
C PHE A 39 -7.48 6.67 7.31
N TRP A 40 -6.61 5.78 6.84
CA TRP A 40 -6.74 4.36 7.08
C TRP A 40 -6.27 4.07 8.51
N SER A 41 -7.10 3.39 9.30
CA SER A 41 -6.70 2.90 10.62
C SER A 41 -6.53 1.39 10.57
N VAL A 42 -5.30 0.92 10.68
CA VAL A 42 -4.96 -0.50 10.67
C VAL A 42 -4.80 -0.98 12.11
N SER A 43 -5.66 -1.90 12.52
CA SER A 43 -5.50 -2.65 13.78
C SER A 43 -4.66 -3.89 13.51
N LEU A 44 -3.64 -4.15 14.33
CA LEU A 44 -2.76 -5.32 14.25
C LEU A 44 -2.77 -6.03 15.59
N SER A 45 -3.14 -7.31 15.60
CA SER A 45 -3.24 -8.13 16.80
C SER A 45 -2.47 -9.44 16.63
N CYS A 46 -1.58 -9.78 17.56
CA CYS A 46 -0.76 -10.99 17.49
C CYS A 46 -0.75 -11.75 18.83
N ASP A 47 -0.58 -13.06 18.77
CA ASP A 47 -0.47 -13.92 19.95
C ASP A 47 0.98 -13.98 20.48
N SER A 48 1.28 -13.02 21.37
CA SER A 48 2.39 -12.99 22.34
C SER A 48 3.85 -13.07 21.85
N GLY A 49 4.12 -13.50 20.61
CA GLY A 49 5.45 -13.50 20.00
C GLY A 49 5.80 -12.16 19.34
N ASP A 50 6.04 -11.12 20.15
CA ASP A 50 6.64 -9.84 19.72
C ASP A 50 5.85 -9.00 18.70
N ILE A 51 4.66 -8.53 19.13
CA ILE A 51 3.86 -7.56 18.37
C ILE A 51 4.64 -6.29 17.99
N GLU A 52 5.67 -5.89 18.74
CA GLU A 52 6.45 -4.69 18.41
C GLU A 52 7.29 -4.90 17.16
N LYS A 53 7.90 -6.08 17.04
CA LYS A 53 8.63 -6.48 15.82
C LYS A 53 7.71 -6.52 14.61
N GLU A 54 6.55 -7.14 14.73
CA GLU A 54 5.59 -7.22 13.61
C GLU A 54 5.01 -5.83 13.26
N TYR A 55 4.75 -5.00 14.27
CA TYR A 55 4.35 -3.61 14.05
C TYR A 55 5.44 -2.79 13.36
N ALA A 56 6.71 -2.93 13.75
CA ALA A 56 7.83 -2.28 13.09
C ALA A 56 7.99 -2.76 11.64
N HIS A 57 7.85 -4.07 11.41
CA HIS A 57 7.89 -4.64 10.06
C HIS A 57 6.76 -4.09 9.19
N LEU A 58 5.54 -4.01 9.71
CA LEU A 58 4.41 -3.38 9.01
C LEU A 58 4.70 -1.92 8.64
N ASN A 59 5.29 -1.14 9.54
CA ASN A 59 5.65 0.26 9.23
C ASN A 59 6.62 0.36 8.06
N VAL A 60 7.61 -0.54 7.98
CA VAL A 60 8.55 -0.60 6.86
C VAL A 60 7.82 -0.92 5.55
N LEU A 61 6.96 -1.95 5.54
CA LEU A 61 6.20 -2.38 4.37
C LEU A 61 5.28 -1.27 3.84
N VAL A 62 4.54 -0.60 4.74
CA VAL A 62 3.65 0.50 4.39
C VAL A 62 4.44 1.67 3.81
N ASN A 63 5.59 2.01 4.41
CA ASN A 63 6.42 3.09 3.89
C ASN A 63 6.95 2.77 2.47
N ASP A 64 7.38 1.54 2.24
CA ASP A 64 7.82 1.08 0.91
C ASP A 64 6.70 1.21 -0.13
N HIS A 65 5.48 0.80 0.23
CA HIS A 65 4.33 0.93 -0.64
C HIS A 65 3.89 2.39 -0.86
N ILE A 66 3.99 3.28 0.14
CA ILE A 66 3.77 4.72 -0.03
C ILE A 66 4.73 5.29 -1.07
N ILE A 67 6.03 4.96 -0.97
CA ILE A 67 7.05 5.45 -1.90
C ILE A 67 6.74 4.96 -3.32
N ARG A 68 6.43 3.67 -3.48
CA ARG A 68 6.05 3.07 -4.77
C ARG A 68 4.77 3.69 -5.34
N TYR A 69 3.77 3.93 -4.51
CA TYR A 69 2.52 4.57 -4.92
C TYR A 69 2.78 5.99 -5.45
N LYS A 70 3.57 6.79 -4.73
CA LYS A 70 3.94 8.15 -5.15
C LYS A 70 4.74 8.17 -6.45
N LEU A 71 5.71 7.26 -6.60
CA LEU A 71 6.49 7.11 -7.85
C LEU A 71 5.62 6.67 -9.03
N SER A 72 4.70 5.73 -8.81
CA SER A 72 3.77 5.29 -9.85
C SER A 72 2.83 6.42 -10.26
N SER A 73 2.29 7.17 -9.29
CA SER A 73 1.40 8.30 -9.55
C SER A 73 2.11 9.42 -10.32
N SER A 74 3.35 9.77 -9.97
CA SER A 74 4.10 10.80 -10.68
C SER A 74 4.50 10.41 -12.10
N THR A 75 4.63 9.13 -12.38
CA THR A 75 5.02 8.60 -13.71
C THR A 75 3.82 8.19 -14.57
N GLN A 76 2.59 8.25 -14.04
CA GLN A 76 1.38 7.82 -14.74
C GLN A 76 1.19 8.54 -16.08
N ILE A 77 1.27 9.87 -16.11
CA ILE A 77 1.10 10.67 -17.33
C ILE A 77 2.13 10.28 -18.39
N THR A 78 3.39 10.09 -17.99
CA THR A 78 4.46 9.69 -18.91
C THR A 78 4.18 8.31 -19.50
N ARG A 79 3.74 7.35 -18.68
CA ARG A 79 3.38 6.00 -19.13
C ARG A 79 2.19 6.03 -20.09
N GLU A 80 1.15 6.79 -19.79
CA GLU A 80 -0.01 6.96 -20.66
C GLU A 80 0.39 7.54 -22.02
N LYS A 81 1.24 8.58 -22.04
CA LYS A 81 1.77 9.15 -23.28
C LYS A 81 2.56 8.14 -24.11
N ILE A 82 3.42 7.34 -23.48
CA ILE A 82 4.19 6.30 -24.17
C ILE A 82 3.25 5.26 -24.79
N VAL A 83 2.27 4.77 -24.03
CA VAL A 83 1.29 3.79 -24.52
C VAL A 83 0.47 4.36 -25.67
N ASN A 84 -0.06 5.57 -25.53
CA ASN A 84 -0.86 6.21 -26.58
C ASN A 84 -0.03 6.43 -27.85
N ASN A 85 1.21 6.89 -27.74
CA ASN A 85 2.08 7.07 -28.89
C ASN A 85 2.40 5.73 -29.59
N ALA A 86 2.60 4.65 -28.83
CA ALA A 86 2.82 3.32 -29.40
C ALA A 86 1.58 2.82 -30.15
N LEU A 87 0.39 2.95 -29.55
CA LEU A 87 -0.88 2.57 -30.16
C LEU A 87 -1.17 3.39 -31.43
N SER A 88 -0.94 4.70 -31.40
CA SER A 88 -1.15 5.56 -32.59
C SER A 88 -0.23 5.21 -33.75
N LYS A 89 1.03 4.81 -33.48
CA LYS A 89 1.93 4.34 -34.54
C LYS A 89 1.45 3.04 -35.17
N LEU A 90 1.05 2.07 -34.35
CA LEU A 90 0.51 0.80 -34.83
C LEU A 90 -0.74 0.99 -35.70
N ALA A 91 -1.61 1.95 -35.36
CA ALA A 91 -2.81 2.24 -36.13
C ALA A 91 -2.57 3.00 -37.45
N LEU A 92 -1.37 3.56 -37.66
CA LEU A 92 -0.98 4.27 -38.90
C LEU A 92 -0.18 3.37 -39.86
N ASP A 93 0.31 2.23 -39.37
CA ASP A 93 1.05 1.23 -40.15
C ASP A 93 0.12 0.14 -40.74
N GLU A 94 -1.21 0.26 -40.55
CA GLU A 94 -2.29 -0.51 -41.20
C GLU A 94 -2.96 0.30 -42.32
#